data_AF-A0A932QF64-F1
#
_entry.id   AF-A0A932QF64-F1
#
_cell.length_a   1.000
_cell.length_b   1.000
_cell.length_c   1.000
_cell.angle_alpha   90.00
_cell.angle_beta   90.00
_cell.angle_gamma   90.00
#
_symmetry.space_group_name_H-M   'P 1'
#
loop_
_entity.id
_entity.type
_entity.pdbx_description
1 polymer ?
#
loop_
_entity_poly.entity_id
_entity_poly.type
_entity_poly.pdbx_seq_one_letter_code
_entity_poly.pdbx_strand_id
1 'polypeptide(L)'
;MAQLKRIPEKINAAWIDTLADVDLLDVESRLHEKFTVLDRKHKTLRGSRYVLLQGPTELIDAWDRWSRVDRAARARSLAPNRRKIA
;
A
#
# COMPACT_ATOMS: atom_id res chain seq x y z
N MET A 1 -18.08 14.63 0.68
CA MET A 1 -17.01 15.22 -0.16
C MET A 1 -15.73 14.43 0.13
N ALA A 2 -15.26 13.60 -0.80
CA ALA A 2 -14.02 12.85 -0.61
C ALA A 2 -12.84 13.80 -0.79
N GLN A 3 -12.20 14.19 0.31
CA GLN A 3 -11.03 15.03 0.26
C GLN A 3 -9.88 14.17 -0.28
N LEU A 4 -9.39 14.49 -1.49
CA LEU A 4 -8.16 13.93 -2.06
C LEU A 4 -6.97 14.36 -1.19
N LYS A 5 -6.82 13.76 0.00
CA LYS A 5 -5.64 13.95 0.84
C LYS A 5 -4.45 13.42 0.04
N ARG A 6 -3.54 14.32 -0.36
CA ARG A 6 -2.29 13.95 -1.01
C ARG A 6 -1.54 13.00 -0.09
N ILE A 7 -1.25 11.79 -0.56
CA ILE A 7 -0.47 10.81 0.18
C ILE A 7 0.96 11.36 0.30
N PRO A 8 1.46 11.63 1.51
CA PRO A 8 2.79 12.20 1.69
C PRO A 8 3.85 11.20 1.25
N GLU A 9 5.03 11.70 0.89
CA GLU A 9 6.19 10.87 0.56
C GLU A 9 6.57 9.94 1.72
N LYS A 10 6.51 10.46 2.95
CA LYS A 10 6.74 9.69 4.19
C LYS A 10 5.43 9.43 4.91
N ILE A 11 5.01 8.18 4.97
CA ILE A 11 3.84 7.73 5.74
C ILE A 11 4.29 7.39 7.16
N ASN A 12 3.82 8.16 8.14
CA ASN A 12 4.10 7.93 9.55
C ASN A 12 2.79 7.72 10.35
N ALA A 13 2.91 7.24 11.58
CA ALA A 13 1.76 6.94 12.43
C ALA A 13 0.90 8.19 12.70
N ALA A 14 1.53 9.34 12.93
CA ALA A 14 0.82 10.60 13.18
C ALA A 14 -0.09 10.99 12.01
N TRP A 15 0.40 10.87 10.77
CA TRP A 15 -0.40 11.15 9.58
C TRP A 15 -1.54 10.14 9.43
N ILE A 16 -1.26 8.85 9.63
CA ILE A 16 -2.29 7.80 9.57
C ILE A 16 -3.40 8.07 10.60
N ASP A 17 -3.04 8.56 11.78
CA ASP A 17 -4.01 8.89 12.84
C ASP A 17 -4.99 9.99 12.41
N THR A 18 -4.54 10.94 11.58
CA THR A 18 -5.41 11.99 11.00
C THR A 18 -6.40 11.51 9.94
N LEU A 19 -6.32 10.25 9.51
CA LEU A 19 -7.22 9.70 8.50
C LEU A 19 -8.48 9.18 9.17
N ALA A 20 -9.63 9.55 8.60
CA ALA A 20 -10.88 8.84 8.88
C ALA A 20 -10.81 7.43 8.29
N ASP A 21 -11.63 6.50 8.78
CA ASP A 21 -11.58 5.11 8.33
C ASP A 21 -11.84 4.95 6.83
N VAL A 22 -12.74 5.76 6.26
CA VAL A 22 -12.98 5.79 4.81
C VAL A 22 -11.75 6.27 4.02
N ASP A 23 -11.05 7.29 4.51
CA ASP A 23 -9.83 7.80 3.89
C ASP A 23 -8.70 6.77 4.01
N LEU A 24 -8.61 6.11 5.16
CA LEU A 24 -7.61 5.08 5.43
C LEU A 24 -7.75 3.90 4.47
N LEU A 25 -8.99 3.48 4.21
CA LEU A 25 -9.31 2.43 3.25
C LEU A 25 -9.02 2.85 1.80
N ASP A 26 -9.32 4.09 1.40
CA ASP A 26 -8.97 4.61 0.07
C ASP A 26 -7.45 4.64 -0.13
N VAL A 27 -6.71 5.18 0.85
CA VAL A 27 -5.25 5.25 0.82
C VAL A 27 -4.64 3.84 0.78
N GLU A 28 -5.15 2.90 1.59
CA GLU A 28 -4.70 1.50 1.57
C GLU A 28 -4.85 0.90 0.19
N SER A 29 -6.03 1.03 -0.41
CA SER A 29 -6.36 0.46 -1.72
C SER A 29 -5.44 1.00 -2.81
N ARG A 30 -5.20 2.32 -2.83
CA ARG A 30 -4.32 2.97 -3.81
C ARG A 30 -2.86 2.55 -3.67
N LEU A 31 -2.36 2.42 -2.44
CA LEU A 31 -1.00 1.94 -2.19
C LEU A 31 -0.85 0.46 -2.54
N HIS A 32 -1.86 -0.34 -2.23
CA HIS A 32 -1.91 -1.76 -2.57
C HIS A 32 -1.90 -1.98 -4.09
N GLU A 33 -2.68 -1.21 -4.85
CA GLU A 33 -2.67 -1.26 -6.32
C GLU A 33 -1.28 -0.93 -6.88
N LYS A 34 -0.65 0.17 -6.42
CA LYS A 34 0.69 0.54 -6.86
C LYS A 34 1.71 -0.56 -6.55
N PHE A 35 1.68 -1.10 -5.34
CA PHE A 35 2.54 -2.22 -4.95
C PHE A 35 2.30 -3.45 -5.83
N THR A 36 1.04 -3.82 -6.07
CA THR A 36 0.67 -5.00 -6.87
C THR A 36 1.16 -4.90 -8.31
N VAL A 37 1.06 -3.73 -8.93
CA VAL A 37 1.58 -3.50 -10.29
C VAL A 37 3.10 -3.68 -10.35
N LEU A 38 3.83 -3.09 -9.40
CA LEU A 38 5.29 -3.21 -9.32
C LEU A 38 5.70 -4.64 -9.01
N ASP A 39 5.06 -5.28 -8.03
CA ASP A 39 5.29 -6.66 -7.64
C ASP A 39 5.06 -7.62 -8.81
N ARG A 40 3.95 -7.49 -9.53
CA ARG A 40 3.64 -8.30 -10.72
C ARG A 40 4.70 -8.10 -11.80
N LYS A 41 5.08 -6.86 -12.10
CA LYS A 41 6.14 -6.56 -13.08
C LYS A 41 7.47 -7.22 -12.68
N HIS A 42 7.84 -7.14 -11.40
CA HIS A 42 9.08 -7.76 -10.91
C HIS A 42 9.03 -9.28 -10.89
N LYS A 43 7.89 -9.88 -10.53
CA LYS A 43 7.68 -11.34 -10.62
C LYS A 43 7.80 -11.83 -12.06
N THR A 44 7.21 -11.11 -13.03
CA THR A 44 7.36 -11.46 -14.45
C THR A 44 8.81 -11.37 -14.91
N LEU A 45 9.57 -10.38 -14.47
CA LEU A 45 10.98 -10.20 -14.86
C LEU A 45 11.95 -11.18 -14.18
N ARG A 46 11.72 -11.53 -12.89
CA ARG A 46 12.64 -12.35 -12.10
C ARG A 46 12.23 -13.83 -12.01
N GLY A 47 10.97 -14.15 -12.29
CA GLY A 47 10.43 -15.51 -12.20
C GLY A 47 10.74 -16.14 -10.84
N SER A 48 11.30 -17.35 -10.86
CA SER A 48 11.66 -18.12 -9.65
C SER A 48 12.75 -17.48 -8.78
N ARG A 49 13.47 -16.46 -9.27
CA ARG A 49 14.47 -15.72 -8.50
C ARG A 49 13.88 -14.49 -7.80
N TYR A 50 12.56 -14.32 -7.84
CA TYR A 50 11.89 -13.20 -7.20
C TYR A 50 12.05 -13.27 -5.68
N VAL A 51 12.62 -12.21 -5.09
CA VAL A 51 12.67 -11.98 -3.65
C VAL A 51 12.28 -10.52 -3.41
N LEU A 52 11.15 -10.28 -2.75
CA LEU A 52 10.58 -8.95 -2.53
C LEU A 52 11.59 -7.96 -1.93
N LEU A 53 12.27 -8.36 -0.86
CA LEU A 53 13.25 -7.52 -0.14
C LEU A 53 14.60 -7.37 -0.88
N GLN A 54 14.77 -8.03 -2.02
CA GLN A 54 15.92 -7.86 -2.92
C GLN A 54 15.50 -7.22 -4.25
N GLY A 55 14.26 -6.73 -4.34
CA GLY A 55 13.78 -5.94 -5.46
C GLY A 55 14.42 -4.55 -5.51
N PRO A 56 14.11 -3.75 -6.54
CA PRO A 56 14.55 -2.37 -6.56
C PRO A 56 13.93 -1.57 -5.42
N THR A 57 14.59 -0.47 -5.06
CA THR A 57 14.16 0.44 -3.99
C THR A 57 12.70 0.89 -4.16
N GLU A 58 12.23 1.09 -5.39
CA GLU A 58 10.84 1.47 -5.66
C GLU A 58 9.82 0.40 -5.22
N LEU A 59 10.12 -0.89 -5.44
CA LEU A 59 9.25 -2.00 -5.01
C LEU A 59 9.22 -2.09 -3.47
N ILE A 60 10.39 -1.93 -2.85
CA ILE A 60 10.54 -2.00 -1.39
C ILE A 60 9.83 -0.81 -0.73
N ASP A 61 9.97 0.41 -1.28
CA ASP A 61 9.27 1.61 -0.80
C ASP A 61 7.74 1.47 -0.92
N ALA A 62 7.26 0.99 -2.08
CA ALA A 62 5.84 0.75 -2.28
C ALA A 62 5.29 -0.29 -1.29
N TRP A 63 6.05 -1.35 -1.02
CA TRP A 63 5.69 -2.38 -0.05
C TRP A 63 5.68 -1.86 1.39
N ASP A 64 6.71 -1.11 1.83
CA ASP A 64 6.78 -0.55 3.19
C ASP A 64 5.60 0.41 3.43
N ARG A 65 5.35 1.30 2.48
CA ARG A 65 4.27 2.29 2.57
C ARG A 65 2.90 1.64 2.66
N TRP A 66 2.60 0.68 1.79
CA TRP A 66 1.37 -0.09 1.86
C TRP A 66 1.26 -0.86 3.20
N SER A 67 2.33 -1.56 3.62
CA SER A 67 2.33 -2.38 4.83
C SER A 67 2.03 -1.57 6.10
N ARG A 68 2.49 -0.31 6.18
CA ARG A 68 2.16 0.60 7.30
C ARG A 68 0.67 0.90 7.36
N VAL A 69 0.05 1.17 6.22
CA VAL A 69 -1.37 1.53 6.12
C VAL A 69 -2.25 0.29 6.34
N ASP A 70 -1.90 -0.88 5.77
CA ASP A 70 -2.61 -2.15 6.02
C ASP A 70 -2.60 -2.51 7.52
N ARG A 71 -1.45 -2.36 8.19
CA ARG A 71 -1.35 -2.57 9.64
C ARG A 71 -2.25 -1.64 10.43
N ALA A 72 -2.30 -0.36 10.06
CA ALA A 72 -3.17 0.60 10.72
C ALA A 72 -4.66 0.34 10.47
N ALA A 73 -5.04 -0.03 9.23
CA ALA A 73 -6.41 -0.42 8.91
C ALA A 73 -6.84 -1.64 9.74
N ARG A 74 -5.99 -2.67 9.83
CA ARG A 74 -6.23 -3.84 10.68
C ARG A 74 -6.29 -3.50 12.17
N ALA A 75 -5.45 -2.59 12.65
CA ALA A 75 -5.47 -2.14 14.04
C ALA A 75 -6.80 -1.44 14.40
N ARG A 76 -7.48 -0.86 13.41
CA ARG A 76 -8.82 -0.30 13.54
C ARG A 76 -9.94 -1.28 13.20
N SER A 77 -9.63 -2.57 13.05
CA SER A 77 -10.57 -3.62 12.63
C SER A 77 -11.27 -3.34 11.29
N LEU A 78 -10.65 -2.51 10.43
CA LEU A 78 -11.16 -2.22 9.11
C LEU A 78 -10.77 -3.36 8.16
N ALA A 79 -11.72 -3.79 7.34
CA ALA A 79 -11.48 -4.75 6.28
C ALA A 79 -11.11 -3.99 4.99
N PRO A 80 -9.85 -4.03 4.54
CA PRO A 80 -9.47 -3.39 3.30
C PRO A 80 -10.18 -4.10 2.14
N ASN A 81 -11.02 -3.37 1.41
CA ASN A 81 -11.72 -3.91 0.26
C ASN A 81 -10.74 -4.02 -0.91
N ARG A 82 -9.96 -5.11 -0.91
CA ARG A 82 -9.06 -5.47 -2.00
C ARG A 82 -9.91 -5.96 -3.16
N ARG A 83 -10.43 -5.03 -3.97
CA ARG A 83 -11.03 -5.38 -5.26
C ARG A 83 -9.97 -6.18 -6.03
N LYS A 84 -10.27 -7.46 -6.29
CA LYS A 84 -9.45 -8.30 -7.15
C LYS A 84 -9.41 -7.62 -8.51
N ILE A 85 -8.30 -7.01 -8.84
CA ILE A 85 -8.00 -6.62 -10.21
C ILE A 85 -7.77 -7.95 -10.93
N ALA A 86 -8.81 -8.42 -11.62
CA ALA A 86 -8.80 -9.62 -12.44
C ALA A 86 -7.90 -9.43 -13.67
#